data_AF-A0A9D9TXQ7-F1
#
_entry.id   AF-A0A9D9TXQ7-F1
#
_cell.length_a   1.000
_cell.length_b   1.000
_cell.length_c   1.000
_cell.angle_alpha   90.00
_cell.angle_beta   90.00
_cell.angle_gamma   90.00
#
_symmetry.space_group_name_H-M   'P 1'
#
loop_
_entity.id
_entity.type
_entity.pdbx_description
1 polymer ?
#
loop_
_entity_poly.entity_id
_entity_poly.type
_entity_poly.pdbx_seq_one_letter_code
_entity_poly.pdbx_strand_id
1 'polypeptide(L)'
;MKLLLSFFATILLSSQILFAQPPTKEPVKKALVIGIDTYSPPIGSKQAKSTTRPPEAWNDLSGCKNDAEAMKEILVSKFGFATTDVKELYNTKATRAAILSSLNDLLKSTPENGIAVVYYAGHGSQIRNSMAQNDDDGYNETIVPADVWRKDTVDITDKQVSAIFGEFVKKKIKLTAIFDCCQSGSMARGLFEGKSRY
;
A
#
# COMPACT_ATOMS: atom_id res chain seq x y z
N MET A 1 -40.20 -70.08 3.75
CA MET A 1 -39.73 -69.08 4.73
C MET A 1 -38.22 -68.88 4.50
N LYS A 2 -37.88 -67.71 3.94
CA LYS A 2 -36.58 -67.02 3.78
C LYS A 2 -35.32 -67.79 3.30
N LEU A 3 -34.94 -67.40 2.07
CA LEU A 3 -33.69 -67.56 1.35
C LEU A 3 -32.56 -66.77 2.03
N LEU A 4 -31.39 -67.39 2.29
CA LEU A 4 -30.17 -66.71 2.74
C LEU A 4 -29.25 -66.46 1.53
N LEU A 5 -29.21 -65.22 1.05
CA LEU A 5 -28.24 -64.75 0.05
C LEU A 5 -27.07 -64.09 0.80
N SER A 6 -25.88 -64.68 0.69
CA SER A 6 -24.62 -64.11 1.18
C SER A 6 -24.11 -63.08 0.18
N PHE A 7 -24.05 -61.81 0.58
CA PHE A 7 -23.38 -60.75 -0.17
C PHE A 7 -21.93 -60.64 0.32
N PHE A 8 -20.97 -61.08 -0.49
CA PHE A 8 -19.57 -60.73 -0.31
C PHE A 8 -19.36 -59.29 -0.80
N ALA A 9 -19.19 -58.36 0.14
CA ALA A 9 -18.77 -56.99 -0.15
C ALA A 9 -17.24 -56.94 -0.16
N THR A 10 -16.63 -56.93 -1.35
CA THR A 10 -15.19 -56.75 -1.52
C THR A 10 -14.87 -55.26 -1.40
N ILE A 11 -14.37 -54.83 -0.23
CA ILE A 11 -13.92 -53.45 0.00
C ILE A 11 -12.54 -53.28 -0.63
N LEU A 12 -12.46 -52.56 -1.75
CA LEU A 12 -11.21 -52.07 -2.33
C LEU A 12 -10.72 -50.87 -1.51
N LEU A 13 -9.82 -51.14 -0.54
CA LEU A 13 -9.07 -50.09 0.14
C LEU A 13 -8.04 -49.53 -0.87
N SER A 14 -8.42 -48.47 -1.58
CA SER A 14 -7.44 -47.68 -2.34
C SER A 14 -6.61 -46.89 -1.33
N SER A 15 -5.36 -47.31 -1.15
CA SER A 15 -4.37 -46.58 -0.37
C SER A 15 -4.08 -45.26 -1.08
N GLN A 16 -4.81 -44.21 -0.73
CA GLN A 16 -4.40 -42.85 -1.07
C GLN A 16 -3.13 -42.57 -0.28
N ILE A 17 -1.98 -42.76 -0.94
CA ILE A 17 -0.72 -42.24 -0.45
C ILE A 17 -0.87 -40.73 -0.48
N LEU A 18 -1.21 -40.16 0.68
CA LEU A 18 -1.16 -38.74 0.92
C LEU A 18 0.31 -38.32 0.78
N PHE A 19 0.70 -37.84 -0.40
CA PHE A 19 1.96 -37.12 -0.53
C PHE A 19 1.81 -35.84 0.31
N ALA A 20 2.30 -35.87 1.55
CA ALA A 20 2.44 -34.68 2.36
C ALA A 20 3.37 -33.73 1.58
N GLN A 21 2.79 -32.68 0.97
CA GLN A 21 3.60 -31.63 0.39
C GLN A 21 4.51 -31.10 1.50
N PRO A 22 5.83 -30.97 1.25
CA PRO A 22 6.71 -30.37 2.24
C PRO A 22 6.12 -29.02 2.64
N PRO A 23 6.13 -28.66 3.93
CA PRO A 23 5.54 -27.42 4.40
C PRO A 23 6.13 -26.27 3.58
N THR A 24 5.27 -25.60 2.81
CA THR A 24 5.69 -24.41 2.09
C THR A 24 6.07 -23.39 3.13
N LYS A 25 7.33 -22.94 3.11
CA LYS A 25 7.80 -21.90 4.02
C LYS A 25 6.85 -20.71 3.86
N GLU A 26 6.27 -20.26 4.97
CA GLU A 26 5.35 -19.11 4.95
C GLU A 26 6.03 -17.92 4.25
N PRO A 27 5.34 -17.23 3.33
CA PRO A 27 5.94 -16.11 2.62
C PRO A 27 6.34 -15.01 3.62
N VAL A 28 7.48 -14.36 3.37
CA VAL A 28 7.89 -13.18 4.13
C VAL A 28 6.88 -12.07 3.91
N LYS A 29 6.38 -11.47 4.99
CA LYS A 29 5.36 -10.42 5.00
C LYS A 29 5.96 -9.12 5.53
N LYS A 30 5.91 -8.04 4.77
CA LYS A 30 6.42 -6.72 5.17
C LYS A 30 5.42 -5.63 4.86
N ALA A 31 5.35 -4.60 5.69
CA ALA A 31 4.43 -3.51 5.48
C ALA A 31 5.05 -2.14 5.72
N LEU A 32 4.47 -1.15 5.07
CA LEU A 32 4.65 0.27 5.35
C LEU A 32 3.29 0.87 5.63
N VAL A 33 3.09 1.42 6.83
CA VAL A 33 1.89 2.17 7.20
C VAL A 33 2.25 3.64 7.40
N ILE A 34 1.48 4.51 6.77
CA ILE A 34 1.70 5.96 6.76
C ILE A 34 0.40 6.64 7.20
N GLY A 35 0.47 7.49 8.21
CA GLY A 35 -0.67 8.26 8.70
C GLY A 35 -0.27 9.69 9.00
N ILE A 36 -0.89 10.66 8.34
CA ILE A 36 -0.51 12.07 8.44
C ILE A 36 -1.71 12.92 8.82
N ASP A 37 -1.70 13.40 10.07
CA ASP A 37 -2.63 14.41 10.56
C ASP A 37 -2.01 15.81 10.52
N THR A 38 -0.72 15.93 10.85
CA THR A 38 -0.05 17.23 10.98
C THR A 38 0.66 17.65 9.69
N TYR A 39 0.17 18.74 9.08
CA TYR A 39 0.74 19.39 7.90
C TYR A 39 1.21 20.82 8.18
N SER A 40 0.71 21.39 9.28
CA SER A 40 1.10 22.71 9.75
C SER A 40 2.60 22.76 10.06
N PRO A 41 3.26 23.90 9.77
CA PRO A 41 4.66 24.07 10.09
C PRO A 41 4.90 24.01 11.61
N PRO A 42 6.06 23.51 12.07
CA PRO A 42 6.43 23.56 13.48
C PRO A 42 6.38 24.99 14.03
N ILE A 43 6.16 25.13 15.34
CA ILE A 43 6.14 26.45 16.01
C ILE A 43 7.38 27.26 15.65
N GLY A 44 7.18 28.50 15.21
CA GLY A 44 8.25 29.40 14.77
C GLY A 44 8.64 29.28 13.30
N SER A 45 8.14 28.28 12.58
CA SER A 45 8.31 28.13 11.13
C SER A 45 7.14 28.75 10.38
N LYS A 46 7.40 29.35 9.22
CA LYS A 46 6.35 29.87 8.33
C LYS A 46 6.09 28.86 7.22
N GLN A 47 4.83 28.72 6.85
CA GLN A 47 4.48 28.00 5.64
C GLN A 47 5.00 28.76 4.43
N ALA A 48 5.73 28.07 3.57
CA ALA A 48 6.17 28.63 2.32
C ALA A 48 4.99 28.80 1.35
N LYS A 49 4.98 29.93 0.63
CA LYS A 49 4.02 30.12 -0.47
C LYS A 49 4.35 29.15 -1.59
N SER A 50 3.45 28.21 -1.86
CA SER A 50 3.55 27.33 -3.04
C SER A 50 3.27 28.15 -4.31
N THR A 51 4.15 28.06 -5.31
CA THR A 51 3.93 28.69 -6.63
C THR A 51 3.23 27.75 -7.62
N THR A 52 3.09 26.48 -7.26
CA THR A 52 2.57 25.41 -8.14
C THR A 52 1.30 24.75 -7.61
N ARG A 53 0.79 25.19 -6.46
CA ARG A 53 -0.42 24.67 -5.82
C ARG A 53 -1.34 25.83 -5.44
N PRO A 54 -2.66 25.61 -5.33
CA PRO A 54 -3.55 26.59 -4.71
C PRO A 54 -2.96 27.06 -3.37
N PRO A 55 -3.14 28.32 -2.97
CA PRO A 55 -2.57 28.88 -1.74
C PRO A 55 -3.18 28.29 -0.45
N GLU A 56 -3.82 27.12 -0.53
CA GLU A 56 -4.40 26.45 0.61
C GLU A 56 -3.28 25.89 1.47
N ALA A 57 -3.21 26.41 2.69
CA ALA A 57 -2.53 25.71 3.74
C ALA A 57 -3.19 24.33 3.88
N TRP A 58 -2.42 23.26 3.69
CA TRP A 58 -2.89 21.93 4.07
C TRP A 58 -3.22 21.97 5.55
N ASN A 59 -4.51 22.04 5.87
CA ASN A 59 -4.98 22.04 7.24
C ASN A 59 -4.66 20.68 7.85
N ASP A 60 -4.43 20.69 9.15
CA ASP A 60 -4.28 19.44 9.89
C ASP A 60 -5.57 18.62 9.81
N LEU A 61 -5.42 17.31 9.69
CA LEU A 61 -6.50 16.34 9.72
C LEU A 61 -6.65 15.76 11.12
N SER A 62 -7.68 14.93 11.29
CA SER A 62 -7.87 14.15 12.51
C SER A 62 -8.26 12.73 12.16
N GLY A 63 -7.40 11.77 12.46
CA GLY A 63 -7.71 10.34 12.39
C GLY A 63 -6.73 9.54 11.54
N CYS A 64 -6.00 10.16 10.63
CA CYS A 64 -5.13 9.44 9.69
C CYS A 64 -4.02 8.66 10.39
N LYS A 65 -3.45 9.19 11.48
CA LYS A 65 -2.53 8.43 12.33
C LYS A 65 -3.23 7.22 12.98
N ASN A 66 -4.42 7.42 13.52
CA ASN A 66 -5.18 6.36 14.18
C ASN A 66 -5.55 5.25 13.20
N ASP A 67 -5.93 5.60 11.97
CA ASP A 67 -6.27 4.63 10.92
C ASP A 67 -5.05 3.79 10.53
N ALA A 68 -3.87 4.43 10.41
CA ALA A 68 -2.62 3.74 10.12
C ALA A 68 -2.15 2.84 11.30
N GLU A 69 -2.40 3.25 12.55
CA GLU A 69 -2.17 2.42 13.74
C GLU A 69 -3.12 1.22 13.76
N ALA A 70 -4.40 1.41 13.51
CA ALA A 70 -5.40 0.34 13.40
C ALA A 70 -5.06 -0.65 12.28
N MET A 71 -4.60 -0.16 11.12
CA MET A 71 -4.15 -1.02 10.03
C MET A 71 -2.95 -1.89 10.44
N LYS A 72 -1.95 -1.32 11.15
CA LYS A 72 -0.83 -2.10 11.70
C LYS A 72 -1.34 -3.18 12.64
N GLU A 73 -2.27 -2.87 13.54
CA GLU A 73 -2.85 -3.85 14.47
C GLU A 73 -3.54 -5.00 13.74
N ILE A 74 -4.31 -4.70 12.68
CA ILE A 74 -4.95 -5.70 11.83
C ILE A 74 -3.90 -6.58 11.14
N LEU A 75 -2.88 -5.97 10.54
CA LEU A 75 -1.79 -6.70 9.86
C LEU A 75 -1.07 -7.67 10.79
N VAL A 76 -0.76 -7.24 12.01
CA VAL A 76 -0.08 -8.08 13.00
C VAL A 76 -1.03 -9.15 13.55
N SER A 77 -2.19 -8.76 14.08
CA SER A 77 -3.06 -9.66 14.84
C SER A 77 -3.88 -10.62 13.98
N LYS A 78 -4.21 -10.25 12.74
CA LYS A 78 -5.06 -11.05 11.84
C LYS A 78 -4.30 -11.65 10.67
N PHE A 79 -3.30 -10.94 10.15
CA PHE A 79 -2.56 -11.38 8.96
C PHE A 79 -1.16 -11.94 9.27
N GLY A 80 -0.76 -11.97 10.54
CA GLY A 80 0.49 -12.61 10.98
C GLY A 80 1.75 -11.89 10.52
N PHE A 81 1.70 -10.57 10.33
CA PHE A 81 2.91 -9.77 10.13
C PHE A 81 3.66 -9.69 11.45
N ALA A 82 4.98 -9.86 11.44
CA ALA A 82 5.79 -9.54 12.60
C ALA A 82 5.77 -8.03 12.84
N THR A 83 5.64 -7.58 14.09
CA THR A 83 5.63 -6.15 14.41
C THR A 83 6.89 -5.44 13.91
N THR A 84 8.04 -6.13 13.90
CA THR A 84 9.33 -5.62 13.40
C THR A 84 9.38 -5.47 11.88
N ASP A 85 8.47 -6.12 11.15
CA ASP A 85 8.37 -6.05 9.69
C ASP A 85 7.29 -5.06 9.21
N VAL A 86 6.66 -4.32 10.13
CA VAL A 86 5.76 -3.20 9.82
C VAL A 86 6.47 -1.88 10.09
N LYS A 87 6.86 -1.17 9.03
CA LYS A 87 7.44 0.17 9.11
C LYS A 87 6.33 1.21 9.27
N GLU A 88 6.53 2.16 10.17
CA GLU A 88 5.57 3.22 10.49
C GLU A 88 6.14 4.59 10.17
N LEU A 89 5.35 5.44 9.51
CA LEU A 89 5.62 6.86 9.33
C LEU A 89 4.39 7.68 9.74
N TYR A 90 4.53 8.42 10.84
CA TYR A 90 3.44 9.24 11.38
C TYR A 90 3.77 10.72 11.39
N ASN A 91 2.81 11.54 10.98
CA ASN A 91 2.87 13.02 11.05
C ASN A 91 4.20 13.55 10.50
N THR A 92 4.92 14.36 11.29
CA THR A 92 6.19 15.00 10.90
C THR A 92 7.30 14.03 10.48
N LYS A 93 7.18 12.73 10.77
CA LYS A 93 8.12 11.69 10.28
C LYS A 93 7.83 11.27 8.85
N ALA A 94 6.61 11.45 8.36
CA ALA A 94 6.18 11.14 7.00
C ALA A 94 6.57 12.25 6.01
N THR A 95 7.87 12.59 5.99
CA THR A 95 8.41 13.54 5.01
C THR A 95 8.46 12.90 3.63
N ARG A 96 8.53 13.73 2.59
CA ARG A 96 8.65 13.25 1.20
C ARG A 96 9.80 12.25 1.03
N ALA A 97 10.95 12.59 1.60
CA ALA A 97 12.14 11.76 1.55
C ALA A 97 11.93 10.43 2.29
N ALA A 98 11.33 10.47 3.49
CA ALA A 98 11.10 9.28 4.30
C ALA A 98 10.08 8.33 3.67
N ILE A 99 9.02 8.84 3.03
CA ILE A 99 8.03 8.02 2.33
C ILE A 99 8.70 7.29 1.16
N LEU A 100 9.42 8.01 0.30
CA LEU A 100 10.08 7.42 -0.87
C LEU A 100 11.19 6.44 -0.47
N SER A 101 11.99 6.76 0.54
CA SER A 101 13.02 5.82 1.01
C SER A 101 12.37 4.56 1.58
N SER A 102 11.31 4.69 2.38
CA SER A 102 10.62 3.54 2.99
C SER A 102 9.94 2.65 1.94
N LEU A 103 9.39 3.22 0.86
CA LEU A 103 8.87 2.45 -0.26
C LEU A 103 9.97 1.63 -0.96
N ASN A 104 11.14 2.25 -1.20
CA ASN A 104 12.29 1.57 -1.79
C ASN A 104 12.88 0.50 -0.86
N ASP A 105 12.92 0.75 0.45
CA ASP A 105 13.41 -0.21 1.43
C ASP A 105 12.45 -1.41 1.58
N LEU A 106 11.14 -1.17 1.51
CA LEU A 106 10.13 -2.22 1.45
C LEU A 106 10.33 -3.12 0.22
N LEU A 107 10.54 -2.51 -0.97
CA LEU A 107 10.84 -3.23 -2.21
C LEU A 107 12.12 -4.08 -2.10
N LYS A 108 13.20 -3.48 -1.60
CA LYS A 108 14.50 -4.15 -1.47
C LYS A 108 14.44 -5.32 -0.49
N SER A 109 13.83 -5.10 0.67
CA SER A 109 13.86 -6.03 1.80
C SER A 109 12.79 -7.12 1.75
N THR A 110 11.81 -7.01 0.84
CA THR A 110 10.83 -8.08 0.57
C THR A 110 11.39 -9.02 -0.51
N PRO A 111 11.52 -10.33 -0.25
CA PRO A 111 12.04 -11.28 -1.23
C PRO A 111 11.02 -11.59 -2.34
N GLU A 112 11.48 -12.22 -3.43
CA GLU A 112 10.59 -12.79 -4.45
C GLU A 112 9.54 -13.72 -3.82
N ASN A 113 8.30 -13.67 -4.30
CA ASN A 113 7.13 -14.36 -3.73
C ASN A 113 6.74 -13.94 -2.30
N GLY A 114 7.39 -12.91 -1.73
CA GLY A 114 6.96 -12.27 -0.50
C GLY A 114 5.67 -11.47 -0.66
N ILE A 115 5.14 -10.98 0.46
CA ILE A 115 3.95 -10.14 0.54
C ILE A 115 4.38 -8.77 1.05
N ALA A 116 3.97 -7.72 0.33
CA ALA A 116 4.16 -6.34 0.72
C ALA A 116 2.82 -5.64 0.88
N VAL A 117 2.64 -4.87 1.96
CA VAL A 117 1.48 -4.00 2.16
C VAL A 117 1.93 -2.55 2.27
N VAL A 118 1.27 -1.66 1.53
CA VAL A 118 1.41 -0.21 1.71
C VAL A 118 0.04 0.34 2.11
N TYR A 119 -0.03 1.00 3.26
CA TYR A 119 -1.21 1.74 3.70
C TYR A 119 -0.86 3.21 3.85
N TYR A 120 -1.69 4.08 3.29
CA TYR A 120 -1.56 5.52 3.43
C TYR A 120 -2.90 6.13 3.82
N ALA A 121 -2.90 6.96 4.87
CA ALA A 121 -3.99 7.87 5.21
C ALA A 121 -3.45 9.30 5.35
N GLY A 122 -4.12 10.27 4.72
CA GLY A 122 -3.73 11.68 4.73
C GLY A 122 -4.39 12.48 3.61
N HIS A 123 -3.85 13.66 3.31
CA HIS A 123 -4.29 14.45 2.14
C HIS A 123 -3.87 13.80 0.82
N GLY A 124 -4.77 13.81 -0.15
CA GLY A 124 -4.47 13.60 -1.56
C GLY A 124 -4.69 14.89 -2.34
N SER A 125 -3.90 15.13 -3.38
CA SER A 125 -4.05 16.30 -4.26
C SER A 125 -4.10 15.91 -5.73
N GLN A 126 -4.35 16.90 -6.57
CA GLN A 126 -4.22 16.82 -8.02
C GLN A 126 -3.28 17.92 -8.51
N ILE A 127 -2.20 17.53 -9.19
CA ILE A 127 -1.28 18.48 -9.83
C ILE A 127 -1.44 18.37 -11.34
N ARG A 128 -1.60 19.52 -12.01
CA ARG A 128 -1.71 19.57 -13.47
C ARG A 128 -0.51 18.88 -14.12
N ASN A 129 -0.80 17.90 -14.95
CA ASN A 129 0.19 17.15 -15.70
C ASN A 129 0.53 17.93 -16.98
N SER A 130 1.65 18.67 -16.98
CA SER A 130 2.08 19.45 -18.15
C SER A 130 2.48 18.59 -19.35
N MET A 131 2.56 17.26 -19.19
CA MET A 131 2.83 16.28 -20.24
C MET A 131 1.63 15.36 -20.51
N ALA A 132 0.43 15.75 -20.09
CA ALA A 132 -0.78 14.99 -20.36
C ALA A 132 -0.95 14.75 -21.87
N GLN A 133 -1.15 13.48 -22.26
CA GLN A 133 -1.57 13.10 -23.60
C GLN A 133 -3.11 12.94 -23.63
N ASN A 134 -3.70 12.83 -24.82
CA ASN A 134 -5.14 12.97 -25.08
C ASN A 134 -6.10 12.10 -24.25
N ASP A 135 -5.61 11.05 -23.56
CA ASP A 135 -6.41 10.13 -22.74
C ASP A 135 -6.29 10.35 -21.22
N ASP A 136 -5.50 11.35 -20.79
CA ASP A 136 -5.32 11.78 -19.40
C ASP A 136 -6.29 12.94 -19.10
N ASP A 137 -6.91 12.98 -17.93
CA ASP A 137 -7.78 14.10 -17.53
C ASP A 137 -7.00 15.41 -17.31
N GLY A 138 -5.67 15.33 -17.43
CA GLY A 138 -4.75 16.43 -17.35
C GLY A 138 -4.16 16.62 -15.95
N TYR A 139 -4.41 15.70 -15.01
CA TYR A 139 -3.97 15.79 -13.62
C TYR A 139 -3.32 14.49 -13.14
N ASN A 140 -2.23 14.62 -12.40
CA ASN A 140 -1.69 13.51 -11.61
C ASN A 140 -2.31 13.56 -10.21
N GLU A 141 -2.81 12.44 -9.70
CA GLU A 141 -3.12 12.31 -8.28
C GLU A 141 -1.82 12.22 -7.48
N THR A 142 -1.84 12.74 -6.25
CA THR A 142 -0.63 12.84 -5.44
C THR A 142 -0.83 12.53 -3.98
N ILE A 143 0.22 11.98 -3.36
CA ILE A 143 0.38 11.88 -1.91
C ILE A 143 1.00 13.19 -1.42
N VAL A 144 0.36 13.84 -0.46
CA VAL A 144 0.86 15.07 0.18
C VAL A 144 1.73 14.71 1.39
N PRO A 145 3.04 15.00 1.39
CA PRO A 145 3.93 14.69 2.52
C PRO A 145 3.77 15.68 3.68
N ALA A 146 4.14 15.26 4.89
CA ALA A 146 4.00 16.10 6.08
C ALA A 146 4.89 17.36 6.07
N ASP A 147 5.97 17.37 5.28
CA ASP A 147 6.87 18.51 5.16
C ASP A 147 6.56 19.43 3.97
N VAL A 148 5.33 19.34 3.44
CA VAL A 148 4.82 20.18 2.35
C VAL A 148 4.78 21.68 2.67
N TRP A 149 4.81 22.04 3.96
CA TRP A 149 4.93 23.43 4.40
C TRP A 149 6.28 24.07 4.00
N ARG A 150 7.28 23.27 3.62
CA ARG A 150 8.58 23.75 3.11
C ARG A 150 8.47 24.15 1.64
N LYS A 151 9.23 25.19 1.26
CA LYS A 151 9.19 25.80 -0.08
C LYS A 151 9.45 24.81 -1.21
N ASP A 152 10.42 23.93 -1.03
CA ASP A 152 10.92 23.06 -2.09
C ASP A 152 10.35 21.63 -2.02
N THR A 153 9.47 21.35 -1.05
CA THR A 153 8.83 20.04 -0.92
C THR A 153 7.62 19.95 -1.83
N VAL A 154 7.73 19.14 -2.88
CA VAL A 154 6.61 18.81 -3.79
C VAL A 154 5.91 17.52 -3.37
N ASP A 155 4.69 17.31 -3.84
CA ASP A 155 3.97 16.06 -3.61
C ASP A 155 4.68 14.87 -4.25
N ILE A 156 4.24 13.66 -3.90
CA ILE A 156 4.66 12.42 -4.57
C ILE A 156 3.56 12.04 -5.56
N THR A 157 3.87 12.00 -6.85
CA THR A 157 2.87 11.74 -7.89
C THR A 157 2.56 10.25 -8.02
N ASP A 158 1.35 9.95 -8.49
CA ASP A 158 0.93 8.61 -8.93
C ASP A 158 1.94 7.95 -9.89
N LYS A 159 2.57 8.70 -10.80
CA LYS A 159 3.63 8.19 -11.69
C LYS A 159 4.85 7.72 -10.92
N GLN A 160 5.26 8.43 -9.87
CA GLN A 160 6.38 8.03 -9.01
C GLN A 160 6.03 6.77 -8.21
N VAL A 161 4.81 6.71 -7.66
CA VAL A 161 4.30 5.54 -6.93
C VAL A 161 4.19 4.33 -7.86
N SER A 162 3.60 4.50 -9.04
CA SER A 162 3.42 3.49 -10.08
C SER A 162 4.76 2.92 -10.55
N ALA A 163 5.76 3.77 -10.80
CA ALA A 163 7.09 3.32 -11.17
C ALA A 163 7.70 2.40 -10.10
N ILE A 164 7.54 2.73 -8.81
CA ILE A 164 8.00 1.88 -7.70
C ILE A 164 7.18 0.59 -7.62
N PHE A 165 5.85 0.67 -7.73
CA PHE A 165 4.96 -0.50 -7.66
C PHE A 165 5.18 -1.48 -8.82
N GLY A 166 5.52 -0.98 -10.01
CA GLY A 166 5.95 -1.80 -11.14
C GLY A 166 7.16 -2.68 -10.81
N GLU A 167 8.09 -2.19 -9.99
CA GLU A 167 9.25 -2.99 -9.55
C GLU A 167 8.87 -4.09 -8.55
N PHE A 168 7.85 -3.89 -7.70
CA PHE A 168 7.31 -4.96 -6.86
C PHE A 168 6.77 -6.11 -7.72
N VAL A 169 6.00 -5.77 -8.76
CA VAL A 169 5.43 -6.75 -9.70
C VAL A 169 6.52 -7.47 -10.47
N LYS A 170 7.54 -6.76 -10.99
CA LYS A 170 8.68 -7.37 -11.67
C LYS A 170 9.44 -8.37 -10.78
N LYS A 171 9.55 -8.08 -9.48
CA LYS A 171 10.15 -8.98 -8.48
C LYS A 171 9.19 -10.06 -7.97
N LYS A 172 8.00 -10.19 -8.56
CA LYS A 172 6.94 -11.13 -8.16
C LYS A 172 6.56 -11.04 -6.67
N ILE A 173 6.64 -9.83 -6.11
CA ILE A 173 6.13 -9.56 -4.77
C ILE A 173 4.62 -9.33 -4.88
N LYS A 174 3.85 -9.96 -4.00
CA LYS A 174 2.41 -9.71 -3.89
C LYS A 174 2.20 -8.40 -3.15
N LEU A 175 1.99 -7.32 -3.88
CA LEU A 175 1.74 -6.00 -3.34
C LEU A 175 0.24 -5.75 -3.14
N THR A 176 -0.15 -5.31 -1.94
CA THR A 176 -1.45 -4.71 -1.67
C THR A 176 -1.24 -3.26 -1.24
N ALA A 177 -1.81 -2.32 -1.96
CA ALA A 177 -1.74 -0.91 -1.65
C ALA A 177 -3.15 -0.37 -1.34
N ILE A 178 -3.28 0.35 -0.22
CA ILE A 178 -4.53 0.92 0.26
C ILE A 178 -4.29 2.40 0.52
N PHE A 179 -5.11 3.25 -0.10
CA PHE A 179 -5.01 4.70 0.00
C PHE A 179 -6.32 5.29 0.51
N ASP A 180 -6.30 5.78 1.75
CA ASP A 180 -7.39 6.47 2.42
C ASP A 180 -7.15 7.99 2.35
N CYS A 181 -7.45 8.55 1.19
CA CYS A 181 -7.34 9.99 0.94
C CYS A 181 -8.28 10.42 -0.18
N CYS A 182 -8.62 11.71 -0.21
CA CYS A 182 -9.38 12.28 -1.32
C CYS A 182 -8.59 12.14 -2.63
N GLN A 183 -9.28 11.77 -3.72
CA GLN A 183 -8.69 11.63 -5.07
C GLN A 183 -7.58 10.56 -5.16
N SER A 184 -7.90 9.31 -4.76
CA SER A 184 -7.02 8.14 -4.82
C SER A 184 -7.27 7.20 -6.01
N GLY A 185 -8.09 7.64 -6.97
CA GLY A 185 -8.54 6.82 -8.09
C GLY A 185 -7.40 6.27 -8.96
N SER A 186 -6.49 7.11 -9.45
CA SER A 186 -5.32 6.78 -10.26
C SER A 186 -4.10 6.29 -9.47
N MET A 187 -3.99 6.56 -8.16
CA MET A 187 -2.82 6.16 -7.36
C MET A 187 -2.50 4.65 -7.41
N ALA A 188 -3.50 3.79 -7.58
CA ALA A 188 -3.32 2.34 -7.78
C ALA A 188 -3.49 1.88 -9.24
N ARG A 189 -3.97 2.74 -10.16
CA ARG A 189 -4.34 2.36 -11.55
C ARG A 189 -3.14 2.11 -12.47
N GLY A 190 -1.92 2.42 -12.04
CA GLY A 190 -0.69 2.18 -12.83
C GLY A 190 -0.33 0.71 -13.08
N LEU A 191 -1.09 -0.25 -12.53
CA LEU A 191 -0.82 -1.69 -12.66
C LEU A 191 -1.57 -2.37 -13.82
N PHE A 192 -2.51 -1.68 -14.48
CA PHE A 192 -3.26 -2.23 -15.61
C PHE A 192 -3.34 -1.20 -16.73
N GLU A 193 -2.83 -1.53 -17.92
CA GLU A 193 -3.23 -0.84 -19.16
C GLU A 193 -4.70 -1.19 -19.43
N GLY A 194 -5.61 -0.44 -18.82
CA GLY A 194 -7.05 -0.61 -19.02
C GLY A 194 -7.86 0.18 -18.01
N LYS A 195 -8.79 1.02 -18.49
CA LYS A 195 -9.79 1.70 -17.66
C LYS A 195 -10.65 0.64 -16.96
N SER A 196 -10.34 0.34 -15.71
CA SER A 196 -11.29 -0.27 -14.79
C SER A 196 -11.80 0.82 -13.85
N ARG A 197 -13.06 1.21 -14.09
CA ARG A 197 -13.87 1.93 -13.12
C ARG A 197 -14.36 0.92 -12.09
N TYR A 198 -13.84 1.00 -10.88
CA TYR A 198 -14.56 0.65 -9.67
C TYR A 198 -14.44 1.85 -8.72
#